data_AF-A0A3L9HEX6-F1
#
_entry.id   AF-A0A3L9HEX6-F1
#
_cell.length_a   1.000
_cell.length_b   1.000
_cell.length_c   1.000
_cell.angle_alpha   90.00
_cell.angle_beta   90.00
_cell.angle_gamma   90.00
#
_symmetry.space_group_name_H-M   'P 1'
#
loop_
_entity.id
_entity.type
_entity.pdbx_description
1 polymer ?
#
loop_
_entity_poly.entity_id
_entity_poly.type
_entity_poly.pdbx_seq_one_letter_code
_entity_poly.pdbx_strand_id
1 'polypeptide(L)'
;EAVMSSHARLTYTKVWHILQGDQDLREQYAPLVKHLEELHNLYKVLDKAREERGGISFESEEAKFIFNAERRIERIEQTQRNDAHKLIEECMILANISAARFVEKAKEPALFRIHDKPSTEAITSFRSVLAELGLELPGGNKPEPRDYAELLESVADRPDAEMLQTMLLRSMKQAIYDPENRGHFGLALQSYAHFTSPIRRYPDLTLHRAIKYLLAKEQGHQGNTTETGGYHYSMEEMLQLGQHCSMAERRADEATRDVADWLKCDFMLDQVGNVFKGVISSVTGFGFFV
;
A
#
# COMPACT_ATOMS: atom_id res chain seq x y z
N GLU A 1 -25.76 8.72 -1.46
CA GLU A 1 -25.56 7.40 -2.10
C GLU A 1 -25.80 7.55 -3.61
N ALA A 2 -25.28 6.62 -4.42
CA ALA A 2 -25.41 6.67 -5.88
C ALA A 2 -25.51 5.27 -6.48
N VAL A 3 -26.03 5.19 -7.70
CA VAL A 3 -26.03 3.98 -8.54
C VAL A 3 -25.14 4.24 -9.75
N MET A 4 -24.28 3.28 -10.09
CA MET A 4 -23.39 3.37 -11.25
C MET A 4 -23.54 2.14 -12.14
N SER A 5 -23.36 2.34 -13.45
CA SER A 5 -23.22 1.26 -14.44
C SER A 5 -21.87 1.44 -15.13
N SER A 6 -20.96 0.47 -15.00
CA SER A 6 -19.65 0.54 -15.63
C SER A 6 -19.76 0.31 -17.14
N HIS A 7 -19.15 1.18 -17.94
CA HIS A 7 -19.20 1.11 -19.40
C HIS A 7 -18.09 0.25 -20.01
N ALA A 8 -17.07 -0.14 -19.23
CA ALA A 8 -16.01 -1.03 -19.68
C ALA A 8 -15.29 -1.73 -18.52
N ARG A 9 -14.64 -2.85 -18.82
CA ARG A 9 -13.65 -3.51 -17.97
C ARG A 9 -12.29 -3.42 -18.65
N LEU A 10 -11.38 -2.66 -18.05
CA LEU A 10 -10.04 -2.40 -18.58
C LEU A 10 -8.98 -3.12 -17.73
N THR A 11 -7.85 -3.46 -18.35
CA THR A 11 -6.65 -3.94 -17.65
C THR A 11 -5.61 -2.81 -17.61
N TYR A 12 -4.71 -2.82 -16.63
CA TYR A 12 -3.65 -1.82 -16.54
C TYR A 12 -2.79 -1.74 -17.80
N THR A 13 -2.47 -2.89 -18.41
CA THR A 13 -1.75 -2.97 -19.68
C THR A 13 -2.51 -2.23 -20.79
N LYS A 14 -3.82 -2.47 -20.95
CA LYS A 14 -4.62 -1.77 -21.97
C LYS A 14 -4.67 -0.27 -21.73
N VAL A 15 -4.90 0.16 -20.48
CA VAL A 15 -4.93 1.59 -20.13
C VAL A 15 -3.58 2.24 -20.44
N TRP A 16 -2.49 1.57 -20.08
CA TRP A 16 -1.14 2.05 -20.38
C TRP A 16 -0.91 2.21 -21.88
N HIS A 17 -1.24 1.20 -22.70
CA HIS A 17 -1.11 1.31 -24.16
C HIS A 17 -1.99 2.43 -24.77
N ILE A 18 -3.22 2.61 -24.27
CA ILE A 18 -4.11 3.72 -24.69
C ILE A 18 -3.45 5.08 -24.41
N LEU A 19 -2.84 5.24 -23.23
CA LEU A 19 -2.14 6.46 -22.83
C LEU A 19 -0.84 6.67 -23.60
N GLN A 20 -0.20 5.59 -24.06
CA GLN A 20 0.98 5.64 -24.94
C GLN A 20 0.65 5.87 -26.42
N GLY A 21 -0.63 5.94 -26.80
CA GLY A 21 -1.04 6.27 -28.17
C GLY A 21 -1.34 5.07 -29.07
N ASP A 22 -1.55 3.88 -28.53
CA ASP A 22 -1.97 2.69 -29.30
C ASP A 22 -3.28 2.95 -30.07
N GLN A 23 -3.21 2.94 -31.41
CA GLN A 23 -4.32 3.36 -32.28
C GLN A 23 -5.50 2.40 -32.18
N ASP A 24 -5.26 1.10 -32.27
CA ASP A 24 -6.31 0.07 -32.25
C ASP A 24 -7.11 0.12 -30.93
N LEU A 25 -6.42 0.23 -29.79
CA LEU A 25 -7.07 0.34 -28.50
C LEU A 25 -7.79 1.68 -28.32
N ARG A 26 -7.23 2.78 -28.83
CA ARG A 26 -7.89 4.10 -28.77
C ARG A 26 -9.15 4.15 -29.60
N GLU A 27 -9.18 3.51 -30.76
CA GLU A 27 -10.39 3.37 -31.57
C GLU A 27 -11.41 2.47 -30.87
N GLN A 28 -10.98 1.31 -30.36
CA GLN A 28 -11.85 0.37 -29.64
C GLN A 28 -12.53 1.02 -28.42
N TYR A 29 -11.79 1.84 -27.67
CA TYR A 29 -12.27 2.47 -26.44
C TYR A 29 -12.50 3.99 -26.61
N ALA A 30 -12.76 4.47 -27.82
CA ALA A 30 -12.84 5.89 -28.16
C ALA A 30 -13.68 6.76 -27.19
N PRO A 31 -14.87 6.33 -26.71
CA PRO A 31 -15.64 7.12 -25.74
C PRO A 31 -14.95 7.35 -24.39
N LEU A 32 -13.98 6.49 -24.02
CA LEU A 32 -13.30 6.51 -22.73
C LEU A 32 -11.93 7.18 -22.78
N VAL A 33 -11.32 7.29 -23.96
CA VAL A 33 -9.94 7.80 -24.13
C VAL A 33 -9.74 9.14 -23.44
N LYS A 34 -10.63 10.11 -23.69
CA LYS A 34 -10.55 11.44 -23.08
C LYS A 34 -10.62 11.39 -21.55
N HIS A 35 -11.44 10.51 -20.98
CA HIS A 35 -11.54 10.35 -19.53
C HIS A 35 -10.27 9.73 -18.93
N LEU A 36 -9.66 8.77 -19.63
CA LEU A 36 -8.39 8.16 -19.22
C LEU A 36 -7.23 9.17 -19.27
N GLU A 37 -7.17 10.00 -20.32
CA GLU A 37 -6.17 11.07 -20.44
C GLU A 37 -6.31 12.10 -19.32
N GLU A 38 -7.54 12.50 -18.98
CA GLU A 38 -7.77 13.44 -17.88
C GLU A 38 -7.38 12.85 -16.53
N LEU A 39 -7.69 11.57 -16.28
CA LEU A 39 -7.22 10.88 -15.08
C LEU A 39 -5.69 10.78 -15.03
N HIS A 40 -5.02 10.61 -16.17
CA HIS A 40 -3.56 10.60 -16.23
C HIS A 40 -2.96 11.98 -15.95
N ASN A 41 -3.59 13.05 -16.43
CA ASN A 41 -3.21 14.43 -16.08
C ASN A 41 -3.39 14.70 -14.59
N LEU A 42 -4.51 14.26 -14.00
CA LEU A 42 -4.74 14.37 -12.56
C LEU A 42 -3.68 13.59 -11.77
N TYR A 43 -3.36 12.36 -12.19
CA TYR A 43 -2.30 11.56 -11.56
C TYR A 43 -0.97 12.33 -11.50
N LYS A 44 -0.52 12.94 -12.60
CA LYS A 44 0.74 13.71 -12.61
C LYS A 44 0.74 14.86 -11.58
N VAL A 45 -0.41 15.50 -11.38
CA VAL A 45 -0.57 16.55 -10.36
C VAL A 45 -0.52 15.95 -8.95
N LEU A 46 -1.18 14.81 -8.72
CA LEU A 46 -1.18 14.12 -7.43
C LEU A 46 0.19 13.57 -7.05
N ASP A 47 0.93 13.03 -8.02
CA ASP A 47 2.27 12.47 -7.83
C ASP A 47 3.23 13.56 -7.33
N LYS A 48 3.22 14.72 -8.00
CA LYS A 48 3.99 15.89 -7.55
C LYS A 48 3.60 16.34 -6.14
N ALA A 49 2.30 16.38 -5.83
CA ALA A 49 1.83 16.74 -4.49
C ALA A 49 2.22 15.70 -3.42
N ARG A 50 2.43 14.44 -3.81
CA ARG A 50 2.94 13.38 -2.93
C ARG A 50 4.44 13.53 -2.67
N GLU A 51 5.23 13.85 -3.69
CA GLU A 51 6.65 14.17 -3.57
C GLU A 51 6.86 15.37 -2.63
N GLU A 52 6.13 16.46 -2.84
CA GLU A 52 6.21 17.67 -2.00
C GLU A 52 5.88 17.39 -0.52
N ARG A 53 4.99 16.42 -0.26
CA ARG A 53 4.63 15.99 1.09
C ARG A 53 5.68 15.07 1.73
N GLY A 54 6.61 14.52 0.94
CA GLY A 54 7.63 13.57 1.42
C GLY A 54 7.09 12.17 1.70
N GLY A 55 6.08 11.72 0.94
CA GLY A 55 5.59 10.35 1.04
C GLY A 55 6.65 9.35 0.58
N ILE A 56 6.90 8.29 1.36
CA ILE A 56 7.89 7.29 1.00
C ILE A 56 7.33 6.44 -0.14
N SER A 57 8.13 6.22 -1.18
CA SER A 57 7.78 5.35 -2.30
C SER A 57 8.71 4.15 -2.31
N PHE A 58 8.16 2.99 -1.98
CA PHE A 58 8.87 1.72 -2.11
C PHE A 58 8.58 1.13 -3.48
N GLU A 59 9.63 0.73 -4.19
CA GLU A 59 9.47 -0.20 -5.30
C GLU A 59 9.37 -1.60 -4.71
N SER A 60 8.19 -2.19 -4.75
CA SER A 60 8.00 -3.58 -4.36
C SER A 60 8.12 -4.46 -5.60
N GLU A 61 9.11 -5.35 -5.60
CA GLU A 61 9.24 -6.39 -6.61
C GLU A 61 8.35 -7.59 -6.24
N GLU A 62 7.05 -7.47 -6.48
CA GLU A 62 6.14 -8.61 -6.28
C GLU A 62 6.37 -9.68 -7.35
N ALA A 63 6.74 -10.88 -6.88
CA ALA A 63 6.92 -12.05 -7.73
C ALA A 63 5.57 -12.58 -8.26
N LYS A 64 5.49 -12.72 -9.58
CA LYS A 64 4.36 -13.30 -10.29
C LYS A 64 4.71 -14.72 -10.73
N PHE A 65 4.02 -15.69 -10.14
CA PHE A 65 4.17 -17.10 -10.48
C PHE A 65 3.34 -17.44 -11.72
N ILE A 66 4.00 -17.85 -12.80
CA ILE A 66 3.35 -18.30 -14.03
C ILE A 66 3.29 -19.82 -14.03
N PHE A 67 2.09 -20.37 -14.11
CA PHE A 67 1.87 -21.82 -14.09
C PHE A 67 1.65 -22.38 -15.49
N ASN A 68 2.20 -23.57 -15.76
CA ASN A 68 1.93 -24.32 -16.98
C ASN A 68 0.60 -25.11 -16.89
N ALA A 69 0.26 -25.86 -17.94
CA ALA A 69 -0.97 -26.65 -18.01
C ALA A 69 -1.08 -27.72 -16.89
N GLU A 70 0.07 -28.22 -16.43
CA GLU A 70 0.19 -29.19 -15.34
C GLU A 70 0.17 -28.55 -13.94
N ARG A 71 -0.08 -27.22 -13.85
CA ARG A 71 -0.07 -26.42 -12.61
C ARG A 71 1.28 -26.42 -11.88
N ARG A 72 2.38 -26.62 -12.60
CA ARG A 72 3.74 -26.36 -12.09
C ARG A 72 4.18 -24.95 -12.47
N ILE A 73 5.12 -24.40 -11.71
CA ILE A 73 5.68 -23.09 -11.98
C ILE A 73 6.57 -23.19 -13.23
N GLU A 74 6.14 -22.56 -14.31
CA GLU A 74 6.91 -22.45 -15.55
C GLU A 74 8.03 -21.41 -15.38
N ARG A 75 7.70 -20.26 -14.80
CA ARG A 75 8.64 -19.18 -14.49
C ARG A 75 8.09 -18.23 -13.44
N ILE A 76 9.01 -17.49 -12.83
CA ILE A 76 8.72 -16.41 -11.88
C ILE A 76 9.13 -15.11 -12.55
N GLU A 77 8.17 -14.19 -12.72
CA GLU A 77 8.39 -12.87 -13.31
C GLU A 77 8.25 -11.78 -12.24
N GLN A 78 8.97 -10.68 -12.37
CA GLN A 78 8.69 -9.48 -11.58
C GLN A 78 7.47 -8.76 -12.15
N THR A 79 6.58 -8.30 -11.27
CA THR A 79 5.44 -7.48 -11.67
C THR A 79 5.92 -6.08 -12.05
N GLN A 80 5.71 -5.67 -13.30
CA GLN A 80 6.04 -4.31 -13.74
C GLN A 80 4.92 -3.33 -13.41
N ARG A 81 5.26 -2.28 -12.67
CA ARG A 81 4.37 -1.16 -12.35
C ARG A 81 4.51 -0.08 -13.42
N ASN A 82 3.38 0.38 -13.96
CA ASN A 82 3.31 1.47 -14.94
C ASN A 82 2.36 2.57 -14.46
N ASP A 83 2.25 3.68 -15.19
CA ASP A 83 1.43 4.82 -14.76
C ASP A 83 -0.05 4.47 -14.59
N ALA A 84 -0.58 3.45 -15.27
CA ALA A 84 -1.97 3.05 -15.05
C ALA A 84 -2.19 2.48 -13.64
N HIS A 85 -1.18 1.79 -13.08
CA HIS A 85 -1.20 1.35 -11.68
C HIS A 85 -1.07 2.55 -10.74
N LYS A 86 -0.06 3.41 -10.97
CA LYS A 86 0.18 4.60 -10.14
C LYS A 86 -1.03 5.54 -10.10
N LEU A 87 -1.68 5.76 -11.24
CA LEU A 87 -2.88 6.57 -11.38
C LEU A 87 -4.00 6.09 -10.48
N ILE A 88 -4.35 4.79 -10.53
CA ILE A 88 -5.45 4.29 -9.71
C ILE A 88 -5.09 4.33 -8.23
N GLU A 89 -3.83 4.06 -7.88
CA GLU A 89 -3.35 4.11 -6.51
C GLU A 89 -3.53 5.51 -5.90
N GLU A 90 -3.11 6.57 -6.60
CA GLU A 90 -3.29 7.95 -6.15
C GLU A 90 -4.78 8.34 -6.03
N CYS A 91 -5.61 7.90 -6.98
CA CYS A 91 -7.06 8.10 -6.89
C CYS A 91 -7.64 7.42 -5.64
N MET A 92 -7.20 6.20 -5.32
CA MET A 92 -7.66 5.48 -4.14
C MET A 92 -7.16 6.12 -2.85
N ILE A 93 -5.91 6.58 -2.81
CA ILE A 93 -5.34 7.31 -1.67
C ILE A 93 -6.17 8.56 -1.39
N LEU A 94 -6.50 9.34 -2.41
CA LEU A 94 -7.30 10.55 -2.27
C LEU A 94 -8.72 10.26 -1.74
N ALA A 95 -9.35 9.19 -2.23
CA ALA A 95 -10.66 8.74 -1.73
C ALA A 95 -10.59 8.30 -0.25
N ASN A 96 -9.55 7.55 0.11
CA ASN A 96 -9.29 7.10 1.48
C ASN A 96 -9.07 8.30 2.44
N ILE A 97 -8.28 9.30 2.03
CA ILE A 97 -8.08 10.54 2.80
C ILE A 97 -9.40 11.28 2.99
N SER A 98 -10.21 11.38 1.92
CA SER A 98 -11.50 12.08 1.95
C SER A 98 -12.47 11.42 2.93
N ALA A 99 -12.55 10.08 2.91
CA ALA A 99 -13.38 9.32 3.84
C ALA A 99 -12.90 9.45 5.29
N ALA A 100 -11.58 9.36 5.52
CA ALA A 100 -10.99 9.52 6.85
C ALA A 100 -11.28 10.91 7.44
N ARG A 101 -11.07 11.97 6.66
CA ARG A 101 -11.36 13.35 7.09
C ARG A 101 -12.84 13.60 7.35
N PHE A 102 -13.72 12.96 6.58
CA PHE A 102 -15.16 13.09 6.76
C PHE A 102 -15.60 12.57 8.14
N VAL A 103 -15.22 11.33 8.50
CA VAL A 103 -15.58 10.75 9.80
C VAL A 103 -14.86 11.42 10.97
N GLU A 104 -13.60 11.83 10.78
CA GLU A 104 -12.82 12.56 11.77
C GLU A 104 -13.46 13.91 12.10
N LYS A 105 -13.87 14.68 11.09
CA LYS A 105 -14.56 15.96 11.26
C LYS A 105 -15.89 15.79 12.01
N ALA A 106 -16.60 14.70 11.74
CA ALA A 106 -17.86 14.36 12.42
C ALA A 106 -17.65 13.79 13.83
N LYS A 107 -16.40 13.51 14.24
CA LYS A 107 -16.03 12.82 15.48
C LYS A 107 -16.74 11.47 15.64
N GLU A 108 -16.98 10.80 14.53
CA GLU A 108 -17.60 9.47 14.51
C GLU A 108 -16.52 8.41 14.77
N PRO A 109 -16.74 7.46 15.69
CA PRO A 109 -15.81 6.35 15.89
C PRO A 109 -15.64 5.53 14.59
N ALA A 110 -14.40 5.43 14.12
CA ALA A 110 -14.05 4.73 12.90
C ALA A 110 -12.62 4.18 13.00
N LEU A 111 -12.31 3.13 12.24
CA LEU A 111 -10.94 2.61 12.13
C LEU A 111 -10.11 3.46 11.17
N PHE A 112 -8.99 3.98 11.67
CA PHE A 112 -7.93 4.56 10.86
C PHE A 112 -6.86 3.51 10.58
N ARG A 113 -6.17 3.65 9.46
CA ARG A 113 -4.98 2.85 9.13
C ARG A 113 -3.76 3.62 9.60
N ILE A 114 -3.27 3.26 10.77
CA ILE A 114 -2.19 3.95 11.46
C ILE A 114 -0.86 3.31 11.14
N HIS A 115 0.14 4.15 10.92
CA HIS A 115 1.51 3.72 10.78
C HIS A 115 2.36 4.66 11.63
N ASP A 116 2.72 4.17 12.82
CA ASP A 116 3.45 4.93 13.81
C ASP A 116 4.90 5.19 13.38
N LYS A 117 5.52 6.19 13.99
CA LYS A 117 6.95 6.47 13.80
C LYS A 117 7.82 5.27 14.21
N PRO A 118 8.94 5.02 13.51
CA PRO A 118 9.97 4.07 13.93
C PRO A 118 10.38 4.24 15.39
N SER A 119 10.76 3.15 16.07
CA SER A 119 11.29 3.26 17.44
C SER A 119 12.71 3.81 17.44
N THR A 120 13.15 4.39 18.55
CA THR A 120 14.51 4.92 18.71
C THR A 120 15.56 3.83 18.47
N GLU A 121 15.30 2.60 18.95
CA GLU A 121 16.18 1.45 18.79
C GLU A 121 16.31 1.02 17.32
N ALA A 122 15.19 1.01 16.58
CA ALA A 122 15.16 0.69 15.16
C ALA A 122 15.92 1.73 14.34
N ILE A 123 15.72 3.03 14.62
CA ILE A 123 16.45 4.13 13.97
C ILE A 123 17.95 4.03 14.27
N THR A 124 18.31 3.79 15.54
CA THR A 124 19.73 3.70 15.95
C THR A 124 20.43 2.54 15.25
N SER A 125 19.78 1.37 15.21
CA SER A 125 20.32 0.20 14.53
C SER A 125 20.50 0.44 13.03
N PHE A 126 19.52 1.08 12.38
CA PHE A 126 19.60 1.42 10.97
C PHE A 126 20.74 2.42 10.69
N ARG A 127 20.91 3.43 11.54
CA ARG A 127 22.02 4.39 11.45
C ARG A 127 23.40 3.76 11.58
N SER A 128 23.57 2.77 12.45
CA SER A 128 24.84 2.06 12.57
C SER A 128 25.22 1.39 11.24
N VAL A 129 24.25 0.79 10.54
CA VAL A 129 24.51 0.18 9.23
C VAL A 129 24.83 1.22 8.17
N LEU A 130 24.09 2.34 8.14
CA LEU A 130 24.37 3.43 7.21
C LEU A 130 25.78 4.00 7.42
N ALA A 131 26.20 4.19 8.66
CA ALA A 131 27.52 4.73 8.99
C ALA A 131 28.68 3.86 8.48
N GLU A 132 28.56 2.52 8.58
CA GLU A 132 29.54 1.57 8.01
C GLU A 132 29.66 1.69 6.48
N LEU A 133 28.59 2.12 5.82
CA LEU A 133 28.53 2.34 4.37
C LEU A 133 28.86 3.79 3.97
N GLY A 134 29.22 4.65 4.93
CA GLY A 134 29.49 6.07 4.71
C GLY A 134 28.23 6.89 4.37
N LEU A 135 27.05 6.41 4.79
CA LEU A 135 25.75 7.04 4.58
C LEU A 135 25.21 7.58 5.92
N GLU A 136 24.33 8.57 5.83
CA GLU A 136 23.66 9.15 7.01
C GLU A 136 22.15 9.26 6.75
N LEU A 137 21.35 9.00 7.78
CA LEU A 137 19.91 9.29 7.76
C LEU A 137 19.69 10.71 8.31
N PRO A 138 19.16 11.66 7.51
CA PRO A 138 18.83 13.02 7.95
C PRO A 138 17.77 13.05 9.08
N GLY A 139 17.40 14.25 9.53
CA GLY A 139 16.29 14.42 10.48
C GLY A 139 16.63 14.20 11.97
N GLY A 140 17.91 14.04 12.32
CA GLY A 140 18.35 13.96 13.73
C GLY A 140 17.65 12.85 14.52
N ASN A 141 17.37 13.01 15.81
CA ASN A 141 16.83 11.90 16.63
C ASN A 141 15.40 11.46 16.25
N LYS A 142 14.67 12.24 15.45
CA LYS A 142 13.29 11.96 15.06
C LYS A 142 13.12 12.22 13.56
N PRO A 143 13.66 11.34 12.70
CA PRO A 143 13.51 11.48 11.26
C PRO A 143 12.03 11.47 10.87
N GLU A 144 11.69 12.34 9.93
CA GLU A 144 10.39 12.44 9.29
C GLU A 144 10.38 11.64 7.98
N PRO A 145 9.20 11.33 7.40
CA PRO A 145 9.11 10.51 6.18
C PRO A 145 9.94 11.04 5.00
N ARG A 146 10.09 12.37 4.90
CA ARG A 146 10.92 13.02 3.87
C ARG A 146 12.40 12.65 3.99
N ASP A 147 12.93 12.53 5.20
CA ASP A 147 14.33 12.16 5.43
C ASP A 147 14.62 10.74 4.92
N TYR A 148 13.63 9.84 5.06
CA TYR A 148 13.69 8.49 4.51
C TYR A 148 13.59 8.48 2.98
N ALA A 149 12.72 9.32 2.40
CA ALA A 149 12.59 9.45 0.95
C ALA A 149 13.88 10.01 0.31
N GLU A 150 14.49 11.03 0.91
CA GLU A 150 15.77 11.61 0.47
C GLU A 150 16.91 10.58 0.52
N LEU A 151 16.97 9.77 1.58
CA LEU A 151 17.93 8.68 1.66
C LEU A 151 17.73 7.67 0.53
N LEU A 152 16.50 7.22 0.28
CA LEU A 152 16.20 6.26 -0.80
C LEU A 152 16.60 6.80 -2.18
N GLU A 153 16.33 8.06 -2.46
CA GLU A 153 16.73 8.72 -3.71
C GLU A 153 18.25 8.77 -3.85
N SER A 154 18.97 9.09 -2.76
CA SER A 154 20.43 9.17 -2.77
C SER A 154 21.14 7.83 -2.98
N VAL A 155 20.46 6.71 -2.71
CA VAL A 155 21.04 5.36 -2.80
C VAL A 155 20.52 4.56 -4.00
N ALA A 156 19.61 5.11 -4.81
CA ALA A 156 18.90 4.39 -5.87
C ALA A 156 19.84 3.74 -6.90
N ASP A 157 20.92 4.44 -7.28
CA ASP A 157 21.88 3.95 -8.29
C ASP A 157 23.00 3.05 -7.71
N ARG A 158 22.93 2.74 -6.41
CA ARG A 158 23.97 1.93 -5.75
C ARG A 158 23.75 0.43 -5.98
N PRO A 159 24.83 -0.37 -6.06
CA PRO A 159 24.71 -1.83 -6.19
C PRO A 159 24.06 -2.51 -4.95
N ASP A 160 24.02 -1.84 -3.80
CA ASP A 160 23.43 -2.29 -2.54
C ASP A 160 22.07 -1.63 -2.22
N ALA A 161 21.44 -0.95 -3.19
CA ALA A 161 20.18 -0.23 -3.01
C ALA A 161 19.05 -1.12 -2.46
N GLU A 162 18.91 -2.35 -2.97
CA GLU A 162 17.88 -3.29 -2.54
C GLU A 162 18.04 -3.71 -1.07
N MET A 163 19.29 -3.95 -0.64
CA MET A 163 19.61 -4.27 0.75
C MET A 163 19.26 -3.08 1.65
N LEU A 164 19.64 -1.86 1.25
CA LEU A 164 19.35 -0.63 1.98
C LEU A 164 17.84 -0.38 2.10
N GLN A 165 17.08 -0.56 1.02
CA GLN A 165 15.63 -0.44 1.02
C GLN A 165 15.00 -1.47 1.98
N THR A 166 15.48 -2.70 1.99
CA THR A 166 15.01 -3.75 2.91
C THR A 166 15.30 -3.40 4.36
N MET A 167 16.50 -2.90 4.67
CA MET A 167 16.87 -2.47 6.03
C MET A 167 16.04 -1.27 6.49
N LEU A 168 15.78 -0.33 5.59
CA LEU A 168 14.92 0.81 5.83
C LEU A 168 13.50 0.35 6.19
N LEU A 169 12.90 -0.54 5.40
CA LEU A 169 11.59 -1.13 5.68
C LEU A 169 11.56 -1.83 7.04
N ARG A 170 12.61 -2.56 7.41
CA ARG A 170 12.73 -3.22 8.73
C ARG A 170 12.85 -2.23 9.89
N SER A 171 13.33 -1.01 9.65
CA SER A 171 13.37 0.04 10.67
C SER A 171 11.99 0.61 10.99
N MET A 172 11.02 0.44 10.08
CA MET A 172 9.67 0.99 10.19
C MET A 172 8.74 0.09 10.97
N LYS A 173 7.70 0.68 11.57
CA LYS A 173 6.67 -0.09 12.27
C LYS A 173 5.68 -0.66 11.27
N GLN A 174 5.09 -1.80 11.62
CA GLN A 174 3.95 -2.30 10.85
C GLN A 174 2.73 -1.41 11.06
N ALA A 175 2.00 -1.13 9.99
CA ALA A 175 0.74 -0.41 10.07
C ALA A 175 -0.37 -1.27 10.70
N ILE A 176 -1.28 -0.64 11.44
CA ILE A 176 -2.38 -1.30 12.16
C ILE A 176 -3.71 -0.56 11.96
N TYR A 177 -4.82 -1.22 12.29
CA TYR A 177 -6.13 -0.58 12.41
C TYR A 177 -6.37 -0.15 13.85
N ASP A 178 -6.69 1.12 14.05
CA ASP A 178 -6.89 1.71 15.38
C ASP A 178 -7.92 2.87 15.28
N PRO A 179 -8.86 3.01 16.22
CA PRO A 179 -9.75 4.15 16.25
C PRO A 179 -9.09 5.48 16.68
N GLU A 180 -7.94 5.43 17.34
CA GLU A 180 -7.18 6.64 17.64
C GLU A 180 -6.34 7.05 16.42
N ASN A 181 -6.67 8.20 15.84
CA ASN A 181 -5.90 8.72 14.70
C ASN A 181 -4.52 9.25 15.15
N ARG A 182 -3.45 8.55 14.76
CA ARG A 182 -2.05 8.96 14.95
C ARG A 182 -1.31 9.24 13.64
N GLY A 183 -2.02 9.28 12.51
CA GLY A 183 -1.47 9.46 11.18
C GLY A 183 -0.79 8.22 10.60
N HIS A 184 -0.22 8.40 9.41
CA HIS A 184 0.43 7.34 8.64
C HIS A 184 1.81 7.78 8.17
N PHE A 185 2.84 7.38 8.91
CA PHE A 185 4.24 7.77 8.68
C PHE A 185 4.69 7.52 7.24
N GLY A 186 4.58 6.29 6.74
CA GLY A 186 5.05 5.94 5.39
C GLY A 186 4.37 6.68 4.24
N LEU A 187 3.16 7.22 4.43
CA LEU A 187 2.44 7.99 3.40
C LEU A 187 2.57 9.50 3.61
N ALA A 188 3.22 9.91 4.72
CA ALA A 188 3.27 11.29 5.20
C ALA A 188 1.88 11.93 5.32
N LEU A 189 0.90 11.19 5.85
CA LEU A 189 -0.50 11.66 5.97
C LEU A 189 -0.92 11.79 7.44
N GLN A 190 -1.68 12.84 7.76
CA GLN A 190 -2.25 13.04 9.10
C GLN A 190 -3.46 12.16 9.40
N SER A 191 -4.25 11.84 8.37
CA SER A 191 -5.45 11.02 8.51
C SER A 191 -5.57 10.11 7.31
N TYR A 192 -5.67 8.81 7.55
CA TYR A 192 -5.78 7.80 6.51
C TYR A 192 -6.63 6.63 7.01
N ALA A 193 -7.59 6.20 6.21
CA ALA A 193 -8.45 5.05 6.52
C ALA A 193 -8.74 4.29 5.22
N HIS A 194 -8.88 2.98 5.29
CA HIS A 194 -9.25 2.19 4.12
C HIS A 194 -10.75 2.30 3.86
N PHE A 195 -11.12 2.69 2.64
CA PHE A 195 -12.50 2.90 2.20
C PHE A 195 -12.84 2.23 0.86
N THR A 196 -11.85 2.07 -0.01
CA THR A 196 -12.05 1.75 -1.43
C THR A 196 -12.23 0.27 -1.77
N SER A 197 -12.25 -0.65 -0.80
CA SER A 197 -12.32 -2.10 -1.03
C SER A 197 -13.24 -2.87 -0.05
N PRO A 198 -14.50 -2.44 0.18
CA PRO A 198 -15.41 -3.07 1.15
C PRO A 198 -15.79 -4.52 0.82
N ILE A 199 -15.61 -4.98 -0.41
CA ILE A 199 -15.89 -6.37 -0.82
C ILE A 199 -14.90 -7.35 -0.17
N ARG A 200 -13.65 -6.92 0.06
CA ARG A 200 -12.54 -7.80 0.51
C ARG A 200 -11.88 -7.35 1.82
N ARG A 201 -12.31 -6.23 2.40
CA ARG A 201 -11.77 -5.68 3.65
C ARG A 201 -12.90 -5.23 4.56
N TYR A 202 -12.93 -5.79 5.76
CA TYR A 202 -13.93 -5.44 6.77
C TYR A 202 -13.78 -4.00 7.32
N PRO A 203 -12.57 -3.44 7.53
CA PRO A 203 -12.41 -2.03 7.93
C PRO A 203 -13.10 -1.07 6.96
N ASP A 204 -12.96 -1.28 5.65
CA ASP A 204 -13.65 -0.49 4.63
C ASP A 204 -15.17 -0.59 4.80
N LEU A 205 -15.71 -1.79 5.02
CA LEU A 205 -17.15 -1.96 5.26
C LEU A 205 -17.62 -1.21 6.51
N THR A 206 -16.86 -1.26 7.61
CA THR A 206 -17.21 -0.50 8.83
C THR A 206 -17.22 1.01 8.58
N LEU A 207 -16.29 1.51 7.77
CA LEU A 207 -16.23 2.92 7.40
C LEU A 207 -17.39 3.32 6.48
N HIS A 208 -17.77 2.46 5.52
CA HIS A 208 -18.99 2.66 4.71
C HIS A 208 -20.24 2.77 5.59
N ARG A 209 -20.37 1.91 6.61
CA ARG A 209 -21.49 1.96 7.55
C ARG A 209 -21.50 3.23 8.39
N ALA A 210 -20.35 3.68 8.89
CA ALA A 210 -20.22 4.92 9.63
C ALA A 210 -20.61 6.14 8.77
N ILE A 211 -20.14 6.21 7.52
CA ILE A 211 -20.49 7.28 6.58
C ILE A 211 -21.99 7.30 6.30
N LYS A 212 -22.61 6.13 6.04
CA LYS A 212 -24.06 6.05 5.85
C LYS A 212 -24.85 6.49 7.09
N TYR A 213 -24.39 6.11 8.28
CA TYR A 213 -24.99 6.58 9.53
C TYR A 213 -24.94 8.11 9.64
N LEU A 214 -23.78 8.72 9.37
CA LEU A 214 -23.63 10.17 9.40
C LEU A 214 -24.56 10.89 8.43
N LEU A 215 -24.69 10.39 7.19
CA LEU A 215 -25.59 10.96 6.19
C LEU A 215 -27.07 10.87 6.61
N ALA A 216 -27.48 9.77 7.26
CA ALA A 216 -28.84 9.64 7.79
C ALA A 216 -29.06 10.56 9.01
N LYS A 217 -28.06 10.68 9.89
CA LYS A 217 -28.08 11.56 11.06
C LYS A 217 -28.27 13.03 10.66
N GLU A 218 -27.64 13.48 9.57
CA GLU A 218 -27.85 14.81 8.99
C GLU A 218 -29.30 15.03 8.53
N GLN A 219 -30.02 13.96 8.17
CA GLN A 219 -31.44 13.99 7.80
C GLN A 219 -32.39 13.87 9.00
N GLY A 220 -31.85 13.90 10.23
CA GLY A 220 -32.63 13.82 11.47
C GLY A 220 -32.89 12.39 11.96
N HIS A 221 -32.20 11.39 11.41
CA HIS A 221 -32.32 10.00 11.86
C HIS A 221 -31.95 9.85 13.34
N GLN A 222 -32.70 8.99 14.05
CA GLN A 222 -32.46 8.65 15.45
C GLN A 222 -32.15 7.16 15.61
N GLY A 223 -31.25 6.83 16.53
CA GLY A 223 -30.80 5.45 16.79
C GLY A 223 -29.45 5.13 16.16
N ASN A 224 -29.01 3.88 16.33
CA ASN A 224 -27.65 3.45 15.96
C ASN A 224 -27.58 2.73 14.62
N THR A 225 -28.71 2.39 13.99
CA THR A 225 -28.76 1.68 12.71
C THR A 225 -29.69 2.40 11.75
N THR A 226 -29.41 2.33 10.45
CA THR A 226 -30.21 2.96 9.39
C THR A 226 -30.74 1.92 8.42
N GLU A 227 -31.84 2.21 7.71
CA GLU A 227 -32.44 1.30 6.73
C GLU A 227 -31.49 0.96 5.57
N THR A 228 -30.57 1.86 5.22
CA THR A 228 -29.58 1.66 4.16
C THR A 228 -28.30 0.95 4.62
N GLY A 229 -28.30 0.44 5.86
CA GLY A 229 -27.22 -0.37 6.44
C GLY A 229 -26.11 0.43 7.12
N GLY A 230 -26.27 1.74 7.30
CA GLY A 230 -25.40 2.53 8.18
C GLY A 230 -25.51 2.14 9.65
N TYR A 231 -24.40 2.27 10.38
CA TYR A 231 -24.29 1.87 11.78
C TYR A 231 -23.38 2.82 12.57
N HIS A 232 -23.82 3.24 13.75
CA HIS A 232 -23.02 3.96 14.74
C HIS A 232 -22.31 2.97 15.64
N TYR A 233 -20.98 2.99 15.62
CA TYR A 233 -20.16 2.14 16.46
C TYR A 233 -19.75 2.87 17.73
N SER A 234 -19.71 2.14 18.83
CA SER A 234 -19.04 2.57 20.05
C SER A 234 -17.51 2.52 19.89
N MET A 235 -16.80 3.28 20.72
CA MET A 235 -15.34 3.24 20.77
C MET A 235 -14.83 1.84 21.17
N GLU A 236 -15.54 1.13 22.04
CA GLU A 236 -15.17 -0.23 22.47
C GLU A 236 -15.27 -1.23 21.32
N GLU A 237 -16.36 -1.21 20.55
CA GLU A 237 -16.50 -2.03 19.34
C GLU A 237 -15.36 -1.74 18.35
N MET A 238 -15.01 -0.47 18.15
CA MET A 238 -13.93 -0.08 17.25
C MET A 238 -12.55 -0.58 17.73
N LEU A 239 -12.26 -0.51 19.03
CA LEU A 239 -11.01 -1.06 19.58
C LEU A 239 -10.91 -2.58 19.34
N GLN A 240 -11.99 -3.32 19.60
CA GLN A 240 -12.03 -4.77 19.36
C GLN A 240 -11.90 -5.10 17.87
N LEU A 241 -12.60 -4.38 17.00
CA LEU A 241 -12.51 -4.55 15.55
C LEU A 241 -11.12 -4.21 15.00
N GLY A 242 -10.47 -3.16 15.52
CA GLY A 242 -9.12 -2.77 15.13
C GLY A 242 -8.09 -3.86 15.42
N GLN A 243 -8.15 -4.45 16.63
CA GLN A 243 -7.32 -5.59 17.01
C GLN A 243 -7.58 -6.81 16.13
N HIS A 244 -8.85 -7.17 15.93
CA HIS A 244 -9.22 -8.32 15.11
C HIS A 244 -8.76 -8.17 13.66
N CYS A 245 -9.04 -7.02 13.04
CA CYS A 245 -8.69 -6.76 11.64
C CYS A 245 -7.17 -6.73 11.44
N SER A 246 -6.42 -6.15 12.38
CA SER A 246 -4.94 -6.13 12.32
C SER A 246 -4.34 -7.53 12.47
N MET A 247 -4.89 -8.35 13.37
CA MET A 247 -4.47 -9.76 13.51
C MET A 247 -4.79 -10.58 12.26
N ALA A 248 -6.00 -10.43 11.71
CA ALA A 248 -6.42 -11.18 10.52
C ALA A 248 -5.61 -10.79 9.28
N GLU A 249 -5.27 -9.50 9.13
CA GLU A 249 -4.38 -9.02 8.06
C GLU A 249 -2.99 -9.66 8.18
N ARG A 250 -2.37 -9.63 9.37
CA ARG A 250 -1.08 -10.30 9.60
C ARG A 250 -1.11 -11.78 9.25
N ARG A 251 -2.17 -12.49 9.67
CA ARG A 251 -2.33 -13.92 9.39
C ARG A 251 -2.45 -14.18 7.88
N ALA A 252 -3.10 -13.29 7.13
CA ALA A 252 -3.23 -13.40 5.68
C ALA A 252 -1.90 -13.13 4.96
N ASP A 253 -1.13 -12.14 5.42
CA ASP A 253 0.21 -11.83 4.90
C ASP A 253 1.19 -12.98 5.15
N GLU A 254 1.19 -13.55 6.37
CA GLU A 254 1.97 -14.74 6.73
C GLU A 254 1.63 -15.93 5.84
N ALA A 255 0.35 -16.25 5.67
CA ALA A 255 -0.07 -17.35 4.80
C ALA A 255 0.34 -17.13 3.33
N THR A 256 0.28 -15.88 2.84
CA THR A 256 0.72 -15.54 1.48
C THR A 256 2.22 -15.75 1.32
N ARG A 257 3.00 -15.32 2.32
CA ARG A 257 4.45 -15.53 2.36
C ARG A 257 4.81 -17.01 2.41
N ASP A 258 4.17 -17.80 3.27
CA ASP A 258 4.43 -19.24 3.40
C ASP A 258 4.18 -19.98 2.08
N VAL A 259 3.10 -19.65 1.38
CA VAL A 259 2.81 -20.21 0.06
C VAL A 259 3.85 -19.77 -0.97
N ALA A 260 4.23 -18.49 -0.98
CA ALA A 260 5.25 -17.99 -1.90
C ALA A 260 6.61 -18.65 -1.67
N ASP A 261 7.03 -18.81 -0.41
CA ASP A 261 8.28 -19.46 -0.04
C ASP A 261 8.25 -20.95 -0.41
N TRP A 262 7.12 -21.64 -0.19
CA TRP A 262 6.94 -23.03 -0.63
C TRP A 262 7.03 -23.17 -2.16
N LEU A 263 6.35 -22.29 -2.91
CA LEU A 263 6.40 -22.26 -4.37
C LEU A 263 7.81 -21.97 -4.91
N LYS A 264 8.55 -21.04 -4.28
CA LYS A 264 9.95 -20.79 -4.62
C LYS A 264 10.83 -22.01 -4.38
N CYS A 265 10.64 -22.72 -3.27
CA CYS A 265 11.37 -23.95 -2.99
C CYS A 265 11.10 -25.02 -4.06
N ASP A 266 9.83 -25.25 -4.42
CA ASP A 266 9.44 -26.20 -5.47
C ASP A 266 10.12 -25.86 -6.81
N PHE A 267 10.11 -24.59 -7.21
CA PHE A 267 10.79 -24.11 -8.43
C PHE A 267 12.32 -24.30 -8.39
N MET A 268 12.95 -24.07 -7.23
CA MET A 268 14.41 -24.16 -7.06
C MET A 268 14.94 -25.59 -6.97
N LEU A 269 14.09 -26.61 -6.79
CA LEU A 269 14.50 -28.02 -6.76
C LEU A 269 15.24 -28.42 -8.04
N ASP A 270 14.75 -27.96 -9.21
CA ASP A 270 15.35 -28.24 -10.51
C ASP A 270 16.61 -27.41 -10.79
N GLN A 271 16.96 -26.49 -9.89
CA GLN A 271 18.11 -25.58 -10.03
C GLN A 271 19.32 -25.97 -9.18
N VAL A 272 19.24 -27.07 -8.44
CA VAL A 272 20.34 -27.56 -7.59
C VAL A 272 21.57 -27.88 -8.46
N GLY A 273 22.71 -27.26 -8.12
CA GLY A 273 23.97 -27.38 -8.85
C GLY A 273 24.25 -26.24 -9.83
N ASN A 274 23.25 -25.39 -10.12
CA ASN A 274 23.44 -24.18 -10.92
C ASN A 274 24.04 -23.04 -10.09
N VAL A 275 24.67 -22.08 -10.78
CA VAL A 275 25.32 -20.92 -10.17
C VAL A 275 24.53 -19.66 -10.51
N PHE A 276 24.20 -18.88 -9.48
CA PHE A 276 23.45 -17.63 -9.59
C PHE A 276 24.22 -16.47 -8.97
N LYS A 277 23.92 -15.25 -9.44
CA LYS A 277 24.31 -14.03 -8.74
C LYS A 277 23.31 -13.76 -7.63
N GLY A 278 23.78 -13.26 -6.49
CA GLY A 278 22.92 -12.89 -5.38
C GLY A 278 23.58 -11.85 -4.47
N VAL A 279 22.76 -11.21 -3.65
CA VAL A 279 23.17 -10.13 -2.73
C VAL A 279 22.99 -10.62 -1.31
N ILE A 280 24.01 -10.47 -0.45
CA ILE A 280 23.90 -10.91 0.94
C ILE A 280 22.91 -9.98 1.67
N SER A 281 21.77 -10.54 2.07
CA SER A 281 20.67 -9.81 2.72
C SER A 281 20.75 -9.79 4.25
N SER A 282 21.45 -10.77 4.85
CA SER A 282 21.76 -10.77 6.28
C SER A 282 22.89 -11.75 6.63
N VAL A 283 23.55 -11.50 7.76
CA VAL A 283 24.65 -12.34 8.28
C VAL A 283 24.32 -12.76 9.71
N THR A 284 24.55 -14.03 10.03
CA THR A 284 24.38 -14.62 11.35
C THR A 284 25.67 -15.37 11.76
N GLY A 285 25.78 -15.76 13.04
CA GLY A 285 26.96 -16.50 13.50
C GLY A 285 27.19 -17.84 12.80
N PHE A 286 26.15 -18.42 12.17
CA PHE A 286 26.22 -19.71 11.46
C PHE A 286 26.30 -19.57 9.94
N GLY A 287 26.24 -18.36 9.38
CA GLY A 287 26.29 -18.17 7.93
C GLY A 287 25.69 -16.84 7.48
N PHE A 288 25.16 -16.83 6.27
CA PHE A 288 24.53 -15.65 5.68
C PHE A 288 23.36 -16.06 4.79
N PHE A 289 22.47 -15.12 4.54
CA PHE A 289 21.33 -15.26 3.64
C PHE A 289 21.60 -14.43 2.38
N VAL A 290 21.26 -15.00 1.23
CA VAL A 290 21.39 -14.42 -0.11
C VAL A 290 20.00 -14.24 -0.70
#